data_AF-A0A357GTK2-F1
#
_entry.id   AF-A0A357GTK2-F1
#
_cell.length_a   1.000
_cell.length_b   1.000
_cell.length_c   1.000
_cell.angle_alpha   90.00
_cell.angle_beta   90.00
_cell.angle_gamma   90.00
#
_symmetry.space_group_name_H-M   'P 1'
#
loop_
_entity.id
_entity.type
_entity.pdbx_description
1 polymer ?
#
loop_
_entity_poly.entity_id
_entity_poly.type
_entity_poly.pdbx_seq_one_letter_code
_entity_poly.pdbx_strand_id
1 'polypeptide(L)' 'QGGGEGSAVELFGGKNAVVVCKSDDFGKIMQKAFEKIEIGSEYIFCDKVSEEENSNMLKEADIVVTACGIKNLINS' A
#
# COMPACT_ATOMS: atom_id res chain seq x y z
N GLN A 1 5.52 1.15 -33.14
CA GLN A 1 4.78 1.14 -31.86
C GLN A 1 5.75 0.59 -30.83
N GLY A 2 6.51 1.46 -30.15
CA GLY A 2 7.39 1.06 -29.05
C GLY A 2 6.65 1.36 -27.76
N GLY A 3 6.11 0.32 -27.12
CA GLY A 3 5.52 0.45 -25.79
C GLY A 3 6.64 0.80 -24.82
N GLY A 4 6.60 2.01 -24.27
CA GLY A 4 7.47 2.40 -23.17
C GLY A 4 7.00 1.72 -21.90
N GLU A 5 7.32 0.44 -21.73
CA GLU A 5 7.32 -0.20 -20.42
C GLU A 5 8.61 0.26 -19.71
N GLY A 6 8.56 1.46 -19.13
CA GLY A 6 9.54 1.83 -18.11
C GLY A 6 9.44 0.78 -16.99
N SER A 7 10.57 0.22 -16.58
CA SER A 7 10.56 -0.83 -15.55
C SER A 7 9.78 -0.34 -14.33
N ALA A 8 8.95 -1.16 -13.69
CA ALA A 8 8.19 -0.74 -12.50
C ALA A 8 9.11 -0.14 -11.41
N VAL A 9 10.36 -0.61 -11.36
CA VAL A 9 11.43 -0.07 -10.53
C VAL A 9 11.78 1.38 -10.88
N GLU A 10 11.79 1.78 -12.14
CA GLU A 10 12.05 3.17 -12.56
C GLU A 10 10.90 4.13 -12.18
N LEU A 11 9.66 3.62 -12.08
CA LEU A 11 8.48 4.43 -11.74
C LEU A 11 8.20 4.51 -10.24
N PHE A 12 8.59 3.49 -9.49
CA PHE A 12 8.19 3.31 -8.10
C PHE A 12 9.31 2.96 -7.13
N GLY A 13 10.56 2.78 -7.60
CA GLY A 13 11.70 2.53 -6.74
C GLY A 13 11.85 3.60 -5.66
N GLY A 14 12.05 3.17 -4.41
CA GLY A 14 12.23 4.05 -3.26
C GLY A 14 10.95 4.68 -2.69
N LYS A 15 9.77 4.38 -3.26
CA LYS A 15 8.47 4.76 -2.68
C LYS A 15 8.06 3.80 -1.57
N ASN A 16 7.21 4.28 -0.67
CA ASN A 16 6.61 3.46 0.40
C ASN A 16 5.12 3.23 0.13
N ALA A 17 4.69 1.98 0.31
CA ALA A 17 3.30 1.58 0.14
C ALA A 17 2.67 1.12 1.46
N VAL A 18 1.40 1.50 1.69
CA VAL A 18 0.60 1.02 2.81
C VAL A 18 -0.65 0.33 2.29
N VAL A 19 -0.88 -0.90 2.73
CA VAL A 19 -2.04 -1.72 2.35
C VAL A 19 -3.03 -1.76 3.50
N VAL A 20 -4.23 -1.22 3.31
CA VAL A 20 -5.32 -1.31 4.28
C VAL A 20 -6.22 -2.48 3.90
N CYS A 21 -6.28 -3.51 4.74
CA CYS A 21 -7.01 -4.76 4.44
C CYS A 21 -7.73 -5.37 5.64
N LYS A 22 -8.59 -6.35 5.37
CA LYS A 22 -9.28 -7.18 6.39
C LYS A 22 -8.63 -8.54 6.62
N SER A 23 -7.78 -8.98 5.70
CA SER A 23 -7.21 -10.32 5.66
C SER A 23 -5.70 -10.23 5.73
N ASP A 24 -5.13 -10.99 6.67
CA ASP A 24 -3.70 -11.19 6.80
C ASP A 24 -3.07 -11.77 5.53
N ASP A 25 -3.69 -12.79 4.94
CA ASP A 25 -3.25 -13.40 3.69
C ASP A 25 -3.15 -12.37 2.56
N PHE A 26 -4.18 -11.52 2.40
CA PHE A 26 -4.16 -10.47 1.40
C PHE A 26 -3.03 -9.46 1.66
N GLY A 27 -2.87 -9.00 2.90
CA GLY A 27 -1.79 -8.10 3.29
C GLY A 27 -0.41 -8.66 2.93
N LYS A 28 -0.15 -9.92 3.30
CA LYS A 28 1.11 -10.62 3.01
C LYS A 28 1.35 -10.84 1.53
N ILE A 29 0.32 -11.17 0.75
CA ILE A 29 0.42 -11.32 -0.71
C ILE A 29 0.80 -9.98 -1.35
N MET A 30 0.16 -8.89 -0.93
CA MET A 30 0.47 -7.56 -1.43
C MET A 30 1.87 -7.11 -1.03
N GLN A 31 2.30 -7.37 0.21
CA GLN A 31 3.68 -7.07 0.62
C GLN A 31 4.71 -7.77 -0.26
N LYS A 32 4.51 -9.07 -0.53
CA LYS A 32 5.37 -9.82 -1.46
C LYS A 32 5.32 -9.28 -2.89
N ALA A 33 4.20 -8.71 -3.33
CA ALA A 33 4.09 -8.10 -4.64
C ALA A 33 4.89 -6.80 -4.72
N PHE A 34 4.83 -5.97 -3.68
CA PHE A 34 5.62 -4.73 -3.58
C PHE A 34 7.12 -5.00 -3.42
N GLU A 35 7.50 -6.01 -2.63
CA GLU A 35 8.90 -6.42 -2.47
C GLU A 35 9.54 -6.80 -3.82
N LYS A 36 8.80 -7.50 -4.69
CA LYS A 36 9.28 -7.88 -6.04
C LYS A 36 9.60 -6.70 -6.95
N ILE A 37 9.07 -5.52 -6.64
CA ILE A 37 9.32 -4.28 -7.39
C ILE A 37 10.11 -3.27 -6.55
N GLU A 38 10.79 -3.74 -5.50
CA GLU A 38 11.69 -2.94 -4.64
C GLU A 38 10.98 -1.77 -3.93
N ILE A 39 9.71 -1.96 -3.59
CA ILE A 39 8.90 -1.01 -2.82
C ILE A 39 8.75 -1.54 -1.40
N GLY A 40 9.15 -0.71 -0.42
CA GLY A 40 8.88 -0.96 0.99
C GLY A 40 7.38 -0.94 1.24
N SER A 41 6.83 -1.95 1.91
CA SER A 41 5.40 -1.99 2.18
C SER A 41 5.02 -2.57 3.53
N GLU A 42 3.99 -1.98 4.12
CA GLU A 42 3.37 -2.38 5.39
C GLU A 42 1.87 -2.60 5.14
N TYR A 43 1.22 -3.42 5.96
CA TYR A 43 -0.24 -3.53 5.94
C TYR A 43 -0.86 -3.24 7.30
N ILE A 44 -2.03 -2.61 7.25
CA ILE A 44 -2.80 -2.16 8.40
C ILE A 44 -4.17 -2.82 8.31
N PHE A 45 -4.63 -3.38 9.41
CA PHE A 45 -6.00 -3.87 9.49
C PHE A 45 -6.99 -2.71 9.49
N CYS A 46 -8.11 -2.85 8.79
CA CYS A 46 -9.04 -1.75 8.61
C CYS A 46 -9.62 -1.17 9.92
N ASP A 47 -9.73 -1.97 10.99
CA ASP A 47 -10.18 -1.49 12.30
C ASP A 47 -9.12 -0.66 13.04
N LYS A 48 -7.87 -0.77 12.60
CA LYS A 48 -6.69 -0.12 13.19
C LYS A 48 -6.29 1.19 12.52
N VAL A 49 -6.97 1.56 11.44
CA VAL A 49 -6.70 2.79 10.67
C VAL A 49 -6.80 4.06 11.53
N SER A 50 -7.65 4.05 12.55
CA SER A 50 -7.85 5.19 13.45
C SER A 50 -6.80 5.31 14.54
N GLU A 51 -5.90 4.34 14.70
CA GLU A 51 -4.77 4.45 15.62
C GLU A 51 -3.76 5.50 15.10
N GLU A 52 -3.21 6.33 15.99
CA GLU A 52 -2.38 7.48 15.61
C GLU A 52 -1.16 7.07 14.77
N GLU A 53 -0.46 6.01 15.16
CA GLU A 53 0.71 5.49 14.44
C GLU A 53 0.33 5.08 13.00
N ASN A 54 -0.76 4.33 12.85
CA ASN A 54 -1.27 3.89 11.54
C ASN A 54 -1.75 5.07 10.69
N SER A 55 -2.35 6.07 11.31
CA SER A 55 -2.77 7.31 10.62
C SER A 55 -1.57 8.09 10.09
N ASN A 56 -0.48 8.15 10.85
CA ASN A 56 0.75 8.81 10.41
C ASN A 56 1.40 8.04 9.26
N MET A 57 1.51 6.72 9.36
CA MET A 57 2.00 5.86 8.26
C MET A 57 1.20 6.08 6.96
N LEU A 58 -0.12 6.20 7.05
CA LEU A 58 -0.99 6.46 5.90
C LEU A 58 -0.77 7.84 5.27
N LYS A 59 -0.42 8.85 6.07
CA LYS A 59 -0.12 10.21 5.57
C LYS A 59 1.25 10.31 4.90
N GLU A 60 2.21 9.51 5.35
CA GLU A 60 3.57 9.49 4.82
C GLU A 60 3.72 8.53 3.62
N ALA A 61 2.73 7.67 3.37
CA ALA A 61 2.74 6.73 2.26
C ALA A 61 2.61 7.42 0.90
N ASP A 62 3.46 7.02 -0.04
CA ASP A 62 3.35 7.43 -1.45
C ASP A 62 2.22 6.69 -2.16
N ILE A 63 1.95 5.46 -1.73
CA ILE A 63 0.97 4.55 -2.33
C ILE A 63 0.08 3.98 -1.24
N VAL A 64 -1.22 4.15 -1.37
CA VAL A 64 -2.20 3.54 -0.45
C VAL A 64 -3.12 2.61 -1.23
N VAL A 65 -3.15 1.34 -0.82
CA VAL A 65 -4.05 0.33 -1.38
C VAL A 65 -5.13 0.02 -0.36
N THR A 66 -6.41 0.18 -0.72
CA THR A 66 -7.52 -0.16 0.18
C THR A 66 -8.32 -1.36 -0.33
N ALA A 67 -8.39 -2.41 0.48
CA ALA A 67 -9.09 -3.66 0.16
C ALA A 67 -9.99 -4.09 1.32
N CYS A 68 -10.91 -3.20 1.71
CA CYS A 68 -11.72 -3.36 2.92
C CYS A 68 -13.24 -3.37 2.69
N GLY A 69 -13.71 -2.87 1.54
CA GLY A 69 -15.14 -2.72 1.27
C GLY A 69 -15.87 -1.76 2.24
N ILE A 70 -15.13 -0.85 2.87
CA ILE A 70 -15.67 0.17 3.79
C ILE A 70 -15.63 1.52 3.07
N LYS A 71 -16.79 2.17 2.95
CA LYS A 71 -16.88 3.51 2.37
C LYS A 71 -16.26 4.53 3.31
N ASN A 72 -15.55 5.51 2.75
CA ASN A 72 -14.91 6.62 3.49
C ASN A 72 -13.97 6.15 4.61
N LEU A 73 -13.33 4.97 4.46
CA LEU A 73 -12.40 4.43 5.45
C LEU A 73 -11.19 5.35 5.66
N ILE A 74 -10.67 5.88 4.56
CA ILE A 74 -9.63 6.89 4.56
C ILE A 74 -10.33 8.17 4.12
N ASN A 75 -10.40 9.13 5.04
CA ASN A 75 -10.94 10.45 4.76
C ASN A 75 -9.75 11.38 4.51
N SER A 76 -9.79 12.09 3.39
CA SER A 76 -8.71 12.96 2.93
C SER A 76 -9.04 14.42 3.17
#